data_AF-A0A1A2RWG7-F1
#
_entry.id   AF-A0A1A2RWG7-F1
#
_cell.length_a   1.000
_cell.length_b   1.000
_cell.length_c   1.000
_cell.angle_alpha   90.00
_cell.angle_beta   90.00
_cell.angle_gamma   90.00
#
_symmetry.space_group_name_H-M   'P 1'
#
loop_
_entity.id
_entity.type
_entity.pdbx_description
1 polymer ?
#
loop_
_entity_poly.entity_id
_entity_poly.type
_entity_poly.pdbx_seq_one_letter_code
_entity_poly.pdbx_strand_id
1 'polypeptide(L)'
;MIFVIMGMEVHPFDRLARAVDELARAGTAGEDFFVQLGTCGYEPRHARFERFLSFGDVCEQIRSASVAITHAGAGSALLCIEQGKHPVMVPRRSRLGEHVDEHQLPFAEKLEAGGLATVVRETEELPAAIAATRSRVAPPDALGRARELTGWLEAFWRGLA
;
A
#
# COMPACT_ATOMS: atom_id res chain seq x y z
N MET A 1 12.13 6.86 -6.85
CA MET A 1 10.89 7.53 -6.41
C MET A 1 10.05 6.52 -5.65
N ILE A 2 9.40 6.94 -4.58
CA ILE A 2 8.48 6.11 -3.79
C ILE A 2 7.05 6.40 -4.25
N PHE A 3 6.33 5.37 -4.71
CA PHE A 3 4.95 5.51 -5.18
C PHE A 3 3.95 5.04 -4.14
N VAL A 4 2.91 5.83 -3.89
CA VAL A 4 1.88 5.56 -2.86
C VAL A 4 0.50 5.43 -3.51
N ILE A 5 -0.19 4.31 -3.26
CA ILE A 5 -1.48 3.97 -3.85
C ILE A 5 -2.57 3.92 -2.77
N MET A 6 -3.43 4.95 -2.71
CA MET A 6 -4.52 5.02 -1.71
C MET A 6 -5.84 4.38 -2.15
N GLY A 7 -5.89 3.89 -3.40
CA GLY A 7 -7.04 3.21 -3.97
C GLY A 7 -8.11 4.16 -4.51
N MET A 8 -9.28 3.60 -4.75
CA MET A 8 -10.47 4.30 -5.27
C MET A 8 -11.60 4.38 -4.23
N GLU A 9 -11.29 4.04 -2.97
CA GLU A 9 -12.23 3.97 -1.87
C GLU A 9 -12.85 5.34 -1.58
N VAL A 10 -14.14 5.37 -1.22
CA VAL A 10 -14.85 6.63 -0.92
C VAL A 10 -14.44 7.22 0.42
N HIS A 11 -13.95 6.38 1.32
CA HIS A 11 -13.46 6.80 2.63
C HIS A 11 -12.06 7.45 2.50
N PRO A 12 -11.83 8.63 3.07
CA PRO A 12 -10.53 9.31 3.01
C PRO A 12 -9.46 8.51 3.76
N PHE A 13 -8.19 8.68 3.39
CA PHE A 13 -7.04 8.08 4.08
C PHE A 13 -6.04 9.13 4.56
N ASP A 14 -6.55 10.19 5.19
CA ASP A 14 -5.75 11.35 5.61
C ASP A 14 -4.56 10.96 6.50
N ARG A 15 -4.67 9.89 7.30
CA ARG A 15 -3.57 9.39 8.15
C ARG A 15 -2.33 9.06 7.32
N LEU A 16 -2.47 8.28 6.25
CA LEU A 16 -1.33 7.92 5.40
C LEU A 16 -0.86 9.12 4.57
N ALA A 17 -1.78 9.98 4.10
CA ALA A 17 -1.41 11.17 3.32
C ALA A 17 -0.53 12.12 4.15
N ARG A 18 -0.90 12.38 5.40
CA ARG A 18 -0.11 13.20 6.35
C ARG A 18 1.24 12.56 6.66
N ALA A 19 1.26 11.25 6.93
CA ALA A 19 2.50 10.56 7.26
C ALA A 19 3.50 10.61 6.10
N VAL A 20 3.04 10.37 4.86
CA VAL A 20 3.88 10.48 3.65
C VAL A 20 4.38 11.91 3.45
N ASP A 21 3.52 12.91 3.65
CA ASP A 21 3.90 14.31 3.47
C ASP A 21 4.93 14.78 4.50
N GLU A 22 4.83 14.32 5.75
CA GLU A 22 5.84 14.58 6.78
C GLU A 22 7.18 13.90 6.45
N LEU A 23 7.16 12.69 5.88
CA LEU A 23 8.39 12.04 5.42
C LEU A 23 9.02 12.76 4.24
N ALA A 24 8.21 13.23 3.30
CA ALA A 24 8.67 14.06 2.19
C ALA A 24 9.29 15.37 2.70
N ARG A 25 8.63 16.04 3.68
CA ARG A 25 9.15 17.24 4.33
C ARG A 25 10.50 17.01 5.02
N ALA A 26 10.63 15.89 5.73
CA ALA A 26 11.84 15.56 6.48
C ALA A 26 13.00 15.11 5.56
N GLY A 27 12.71 14.65 4.35
CA GLY A 27 13.71 14.14 3.40
C GLY A 27 14.41 12.86 3.86
N THR A 28 13.95 12.23 4.93
CA THR A 28 14.60 11.07 5.57
C THR A 28 14.50 9.79 4.74
N ALA A 29 13.53 9.73 3.82
CA ALA A 29 13.44 8.63 2.87
C ALA A 29 14.57 8.69 1.82
N GLY A 30 15.16 9.84 1.53
CA GLY A 30 16.20 9.98 0.50
C GLY A 30 15.69 9.85 -0.94
N GLU A 31 14.38 9.84 -1.14
CA GLU A 31 13.72 9.82 -2.46
C GLU A 31 12.41 10.62 -2.40
N ASP A 32 12.01 11.19 -3.53
CA ASP A 32 10.72 11.88 -3.65
C ASP A 32 9.54 10.89 -3.60
N PHE A 33 8.42 11.37 -3.07
CA PHE A 33 7.14 10.68 -3.07
C PHE A 33 6.26 11.14 -4.21
N PHE A 34 5.55 10.18 -4.83
CA PHE A 34 4.41 10.44 -5.70
C PHE A 34 3.20 9.66 -5.20
N VAL A 35 2.08 10.35 -4.99
CA VAL A 35 0.89 9.80 -4.32
C VAL A 35 -0.31 9.82 -5.25
N GLN A 36 -0.93 8.65 -5.48
CA GLN A 36 -2.33 8.60 -5.90
C GLN A 36 -3.20 8.79 -4.66
N LEU A 37 -3.68 10.03 -4.44
CA LEU A 37 -4.27 10.51 -3.19
C LEU A 37 -5.70 10.01 -2.94
N GLY A 38 -6.46 9.75 -4.00
CA GLY A 38 -7.87 9.37 -3.94
C GLY A 38 -8.75 10.45 -3.33
N THR A 39 -9.58 10.05 -2.38
CA THR A 39 -10.63 10.86 -1.72
C THR A 39 -10.16 11.57 -0.45
N CYS A 40 -8.86 11.59 -0.16
CA CYS A 40 -8.34 12.28 1.03
C CYS A 40 -8.75 13.77 1.05
N GLY A 41 -9.10 14.23 2.24
CA GLY A 41 -9.35 15.64 2.53
C GLY A 41 -8.05 16.41 2.78
N TYR A 42 -6.99 15.73 3.22
CA TYR A 42 -5.66 16.31 3.33
C TYR A 42 -4.94 16.32 1.96
N GLU A 43 -4.50 17.50 1.53
CA GLU A 43 -3.64 17.67 0.36
C GLU A 43 -2.17 17.83 0.79
N PRO A 44 -1.26 16.94 0.33
CA PRO A 44 0.16 17.04 0.60
C PRO A 44 0.79 18.36 0.13
N ARG A 45 1.75 18.89 0.90
CA ARG A 45 2.50 20.13 0.59
C ARG A 45 3.92 19.88 0.10
N HIS A 46 4.46 18.71 0.41
CA HIS A 46 5.85 18.32 0.16
C HIS A 46 5.93 17.10 -0.76
N ALA A 47 4.98 16.17 -0.69
CA ALA A 47 4.85 15.09 -1.65
C ALA A 47 4.10 15.55 -2.91
N ARG A 48 4.52 15.09 -4.09
CA ARG A 48 3.73 15.26 -5.33
C ARG A 48 2.55 14.31 -5.29
N PHE A 49 1.40 14.74 -5.80
CA PHE A 49 0.22 13.89 -5.84
C PHE A 49 -0.65 14.14 -7.06
N GLU A 50 -1.41 13.12 -7.41
CA GLU A 50 -2.58 13.18 -8.27
C GLU A 50 -3.75 12.55 -7.53
N ARG A 51 -4.97 13.06 -7.71
CA ARG A 51 -6.13 12.47 -7.02
C ARG A 51 -6.40 11.07 -7.53
N PHE A 52 -6.44 10.92 -8.85
CA PHE A 52 -6.69 9.64 -9.49
C PHE A 52 -5.76 9.50 -10.69
N LEU A 53 -5.37 8.26 -10.96
CA LEU A 53 -4.51 7.89 -12.07
C LEU A 53 -5.24 6.86 -12.93
N SER A 54 -4.96 6.83 -14.24
CA SER A 54 -5.41 5.73 -15.06
C SER A 54 -4.73 4.43 -14.64
N PHE A 55 -5.32 3.28 -14.98
CA PHE A 55 -4.68 1.99 -14.69
C PHE A 55 -3.30 1.86 -15.33
N GLY A 56 -3.13 2.41 -16.54
CA GLY A 56 -1.83 2.45 -17.24
C GLY A 56 -0.79 3.25 -16.46
N ASP A 57 -1.17 4.42 -15.97
CA ASP A 57 -0.27 5.28 -15.18
C ASP A 57 0.10 4.60 -13.86
N VAL A 58 -0.86 3.99 -13.15
CA VAL A 58 -0.56 3.21 -11.93
C VAL A 58 0.46 2.11 -12.23
N CYS A 59 0.29 1.39 -13.33
CA CYS A 59 1.25 0.36 -13.73
C CYS A 59 2.65 0.93 -14.00
N GLU A 60 2.74 2.08 -14.67
CA GLU A 60 4.00 2.75 -14.94
C GLU A 60 4.69 3.26 -13.67
N GLN A 61 3.92 3.87 -12.76
CA GLN A 61 4.42 4.34 -11.48
C GLN A 61 4.93 3.19 -10.61
N ILE A 62 4.21 2.06 -10.54
CA ILE A 62 4.69 0.87 -9.82
C ILE A 62 6.01 0.40 -10.43
N ARG A 63 6.10 0.24 -11.76
CA ARG A 63 7.30 -0.27 -12.42
C ARG A 63 8.53 0.58 -12.12
N SER A 64 8.38 1.90 -12.22
CA SER A 64 9.45 2.90 -12.04
C SER A 64 9.78 3.16 -10.57
N ALA A 65 8.88 2.86 -9.64
CA ALA A 65 9.10 3.09 -8.21
C ALA A 65 10.20 2.18 -7.64
N SER A 66 11.01 2.72 -6.73
CA SER A 66 11.94 1.93 -5.91
C SER A 66 11.19 1.17 -4.82
N VAL A 67 10.16 1.80 -4.24
CA VAL A 67 9.27 1.25 -3.23
C VAL A 67 7.84 1.61 -3.58
N ALA A 68 6.95 0.62 -3.51
CA ALA A 68 5.51 0.81 -3.65
C ALA A 68 4.84 0.69 -2.28
N ILE A 69 4.10 1.73 -1.88
CA ILE A 69 3.27 1.76 -0.68
C ILE A 69 1.80 1.65 -1.10
N THR A 70 1.02 0.82 -0.44
CA THR A 70 -0.40 0.61 -0.76
C THR A 70 -1.25 0.61 0.51
N HIS A 71 -2.48 1.10 0.42
CA HIS A 71 -3.49 1.04 1.48
C HIS A 71 -3.96 -0.39 1.85
N ALA A 72 -3.25 -1.43 1.44
CA ALA A 72 -3.65 -2.83 1.55
C ALA A 72 -4.91 -3.22 0.76
N GLY A 73 -5.24 -2.51 -0.32
CA GLY A 73 -6.22 -3.00 -1.30
C GLY A 73 -5.68 -4.22 -2.06
N ALA A 74 -6.46 -5.30 -2.14
CA ALA A 74 -6.03 -6.56 -2.76
C ALA A 74 -5.50 -6.39 -4.19
N GLY A 75 -6.22 -5.64 -5.03
CA GLY A 75 -5.80 -5.37 -6.41
C GLY A 75 -4.46 -4.62 -6.49
N SER A 76 -4.28 -3.56 -5.70
CA SER A 76 -3.04 -2.78 -5.68
C SER A 76 -1.84 -3.60 -5.16
N ALA A 77 -2.05 -4.40 -4.11
CA ALA A 77 -1.00 -5.27 -3.56
C ALA A 77 -0.59 -6.36 -4.55
N LEU A 78 -1.56 -7.06 -5.15
CA LEU A 78 -1.28 -8.09 -6.17
C LEU A 78 -0.60 -7.50 -7.40
N LEU A 79 -0.99 -6.32 -7.86
CA LEU A 79 -0.36 -5.64 -8.98
C LEU A 79 1.11 -5.28 -8.68
N CYS A 80 1.41 -4.83 -7.46
CA CYS A 80 2.80 -4.60 -7.04
C CYS A 80 3.62 -5.90 -7.10
N ILE A 81 3.07 -7.00 -6.58
CA ILE A 81 3.73 -8.31 -6.57
C ILE A 81 3.93 -8.85 -8.00
N GLU A 82 2.93 -8.71 -8.87
CA GLU A 82 2.99 -9.10 -10.28
C GLU A 82 4.11 -8.36 -11.03
N GLN A 83 4.36 -7.11 -10.66
CA GLN A 83 5.46 -6.30 -11.21
C GLN A 83 6.80 -6.50 -10.48
N GLY A 84 6.92 -7.54 -9.66
CA GLY A 84 8.16 -7.92 -8.97
C GLY A 84 8.48 -7.07 -7.74
N LYS A 85 7.58 -6.20 -7.29
CA LYS A 85 7.78 -5.37 -6.09
C LYS A 85 7.38 -6.14 -4.84
N HIS A 86 8.07 -5.86 -3.74
CA HIS A 86 7.64 -6.24 -2.40
C HIS A 86 6.93 -5.02 -1.76
N PRO A 87 5.59 -4.94 -1.77
CA PRO A 87 4.90 -3.73 -1.32
C PRO A 87 4.99 -3.51 0.20
N VAL A 88 5.03 -2.25 0.60
CA VAL A 88 4.74 -1.81 1.97
C VAL A 88 3.24 -1.55 2.07
N MET A 89 2.56 -2.27 2.94
CA MET A 89 1.11 -2.22 3.09
C MET A 89 0.74 -1.46 4.37
N VAL A 90 -0.09 -0.43 4.24
CA VAL A 90 -0.64 0.36 5.35
C VAL A 90 -2.15 0.16 5.35
N PRO A 91 -2.70 -0.80 6.12
CA PRO A 91 -4.14 -1.07 6.11
C PRO A 91 -4.94 0.10 6.64
N ARG A 92 -6.10 0.35 6.03
CA ARG A 92 -7.14 1.23 6.62
C ARG A 92 -7.73 0.58 7.85
N ARG A 93 -8.26 1.41 8.75
CA ARG A 93 -8.92 1.02 9.99
C ARG A 93 -10.34 1.58 10.03
N SER A 94 -11.34 0.72 10.15
CA SER A 94 -12.74 1.14 10.33
C SER A 94 -12.93 1.96 11.60
N ARG A 95 -12.21 1.63 12.69
CA ARG A 95 -12.24 2.42 13.94
C ARG A 95 -11.74 3.86 13.78
N LEU A 96 -11.03 4.16 12.69
CA LEU A 96 -10.56 5.50 12.33
C LEU A 96 -11.42 6.16 11.24
N GLY A 97 -12.52 5.51 10.82
CA GLY A 97 -13.38 5.98 9.73
C GLY A 97 -12.76 5.84 8.35
N GLU A 98 -11.67 5.07 8.22
CA GLU A 98 -10.93 4.92 6.96
C GLU A 98 -11.53 3.83 6.06
N HIS A 99 -12.41 2.98 6.59
CA HIS A 99 -13.07 1.92 5.83
C HIS A 99 -14.34 1.44 6.54
N VAL A 100 -15.20 0.71 5.83
CA VAL A 100 -16.46 0.18 6.41
C VAL A 100 -16.24 -1.00 7.36
N ASP A 101 -15.12 -1.71 7.23
CA ASP A 101 -14.78 -2.90 8.01
C ASP A 101 -13.25 -3.00 8.23
N GLU A 102 -12.81 -4.08 8.88
CA GLU A 102 -11.40 -4.35 9.20
C GLU A 102 -10.73 -5.38 8.24
N HIS A 103 -11.29 -5.65 7.05
CA HIS A 103 -10.78 -6.77 6.22
C HIS A 103 -9.37 -6.55 5.66
N GLN A 104 -8.92 -5.29 5.56
CA GLN A 104 -7.61 -4.97 4.99
C GLN A 104 -6.45 -5.42 5.88
N LEU A 105 -6.60 -5.39 7.21
CA LEU A 105 -5.52 -5.78 8.11
C LEU A 105 -5.23 -7.29 8.03
N PRO A 106 -6.19 -8.21 8.21
CA PRO A 106 -5.92 -9.64 8.08
C PRO A 106 -5.39 -10.04 6.71
N PHE A 107 -5.82 -9.35 5.65
CA PHE A 107 -5.26 -9.54 4.32
C PHE A 107 -3.77 -9.18 4.25
N ALA A 108 -3.42 -8.01 4.76
CA ALA A 108 -2.03 -7.56 4.81
C ALA A 108 -1.16 -8.51 5.64
N GLU A 109 -1.64 -8.93 6.81
CA GLU A 109 -0.93 -9.86 7.70
C GLU A 109 -0.71 -11.24 7.05
N LYS A 110 -1.65 -11.71 6.24
CA LYS A 110 -1.49 -12.96 5.50
C LYS A 110 -0.39 -12.87 4.45
N LEU A 111 -0.29 -11.74 3.74
CA LEU A 111 0.80 -11.51 2.78
C LEU A 111 2.15 -11.34 3.47
N GLU A 112 2.20 -10.66 4.63
CA GLU A 112 3.39 -10.56 5.47
C GLU A 112 3.90 -11.93 5.93
N ALA A 113 3.00 -12.76 6.45
CA ALA A 113 3.33 -14.13 6.86
C ALA A 113 3.86 -15.00 5.70
N GLY A 114 3.40 -14.73 4.46
CA GLY A 114 3.92 -15.37 3.24
C GLY A 114 5.26 -14.80 2.74
N GLY A 115 5.79 -13.75 3.37
CA GLY A 115 6.99 -13.03 2.94
C GLY A 115 6.78 -12.22 1.66
N LEU A 116 5.53 -11.85 1.35
CA LEU A 116 5.14 -11.21 0.09
C LEU A 116 5.00 -9.69 0.20
N ALA A 117 4.82 -9.19 1.42
CA ALA A 117 4.69 -7.76 1.72
C ALA A 117 5.28 -7.45 3.11
N THR A 118 5.47 -6.17 3.40
CA THR A 118 5.77 -5.66 4.75
C THR A 118 4.58 -4.86 5.24
N VAL A 119 4.05 -5.16 6.44
CA VAL A 119 2.86 -4.47 6.97
C VAL A 119 3.27 -3.40 7.96
N VAL A 120 2.72 -2.21 7.75
CA VAL A 120 2.84 -1.07 8.63
C VAL A 120 1.51 -0.89 9.35
N ARG A 121 1.51 -1.15 10.65
CA ARG A 121 0.31 -1.09 11.49
C ARG A 121 0.07 0.34 11.96
N GLU A 122 1.15 1.02 12.32
CA GLU A 122 1.16 2.41 12.76
C GLU A 122 2.13 3.23 11.90
N THR A 123 1.76 4.46 11.53
CA THR A 123 2.49 5.25 10.51
C THR A 123 3.93 5.57 10.88
N GLU A 124 4.27 5.51 12.16
CA GLU A 124 5.61 5.71 12.71
C GLU A 124 6.58 4.60 12.26
N GLU A 125 6.06 3.45 11.83
CA GLU A 125 6.85 2.33 11.31
C GLU A 125 7.25 2.52 9.84
N LEU A 126 6.62 3.47 9.11
CA LEU A 126 6.87 3.72 7.70
C LEU A 126 8.35 3.89 7.33
N PRO A 127 9.15 4.71 8.05
CA PRO A 127 10.57 4.90 7.70
C PRO A 127 11.34 3.58 7.70
N ALA A 128 11.13 2.76 8.73
CA ALA A 128 11.81 1.48 8.87
C ALA A 128 11.35 0.49 7.80
N ALA A 129 10.04 0.44 7.51
CA ALA A 129 9.48 -0.42 6.47
C ALA A 129 9.99 -0.04 5.07
N ILE A 130 10.05 1.24 4.74
CA ILE A 130 10.61 1.75 3.47
C ILE A 130 12.08 1.34 3.35
N ALA A 131 12.89 1.56 4.39
CA ALA A 131 14.30 1.21 4.39
C ALA A 131 14.52 -0.30 4.22
N ALA A 132 13.76 -1.13 4.94
CA ALA A 132 13.87 -2.59 4.88
C ALA A 132 13.40 -3.17 3.54
N THR A 133 12.51 -2.48 2.82
CA THR A 133 11.97 -2.94 1.53
C THR A 133 12.95 -2.74 0.38
N ARG A 134 13.86 -1.78 0.45
CA ARG A 134 14.83 -1.49 -0.62
C ARG A 134 15.74 -2.67 -0.98
N SER A 135 15.96 -3.60 -0.07
CA SER A 135 16.74 -4.83 -0.29
C SER A 135 15.87 -6.04 -0.66
N ARG A 136 14.56 -5.88 -0.79
CA ARG A 136 13.60 -6.96 -1.03
C ARG A 136 13.08 -6.93 -2.46
N VAL A 137 12.94 -8.12 -3.02
CA VAL A 137 12.26 -8.36 -4.30
C VAL A 137 11.23 -9.45 -4.06
N ALA A 138 10.09 -9.37 -4.73
CA ALA A 138 9.13 -10.46 -4.69
C ALA A 138 9.78 -11.72 -5.31
N PRO A 139 9.67 -12.90 -4.68
CA PRO A 139 10.21 -14.13 -5.25
C PRO A 139 9.47 -14.53 -6.54
N PRO A 140 10.07 -15.36 -7.42
CA PRO A 140 9.51 -15.68 -8.75
C PRO A 140 8.10 -16.27 -8.73
N ASP A 141 7.73 -16.99 -7.67
CA ASP A 141 6.43 -17.63 -7.48
C ASP A 141 5.43 -16.77 -6.68
N ALA A 142 5.81 -15.52 -6.35
CA ALA A 142 5.10 -14.66 -5.41
C ALA A 142 3.63 -14.44 -5.80
N LEU A 143 3.35 -14.26 -7.10
CA LEU A 143 1.98 -14.02 -7.57
C LEU A 143 1.08 -15.24 -7.38
N GLY A 144 1.60 -16.45 -7.62
CA GLY A 144 0.85 -17.69 -7.40
C GLY A 144 0.49 -17.85 -5.91
N ARG A 145 1.49 -17.67 -5.04
CA ARG A 145 1.31 -17.71 -3.58
C ARG A 145 0.35 -16.62 -3.09
N ALA A 146 0.49 -15.39 -3.59
CA ALA A 146 -0.39 -14.28 -3.22
C ALA A 146 -1.85 -14.55 -3.61
N ARG A 147 -2.09 -15.07 -4.83
CA ARG A 147 -3.43 -15.41 -5.32
C ARG A 147 -4.08 -16.54 -4.53
N GLU A 148 -3.32 -17.54 -4.12
CA GLU A 148 -3.79 -18.62 -3.26
C GLU A 148 -4.23 -18.06 -1.89
N LEU A 149 -3.40 -17.20 -1.29
CA LEU A 149 -3.69 -16.57 0.00
C LEU A 149 -4.92 -15.66 -0.06
N THR A 150 -5.09 -14.88 -1.14
CA THR A 150 -6.28 -14.03 -1.34
C THR A 150 -7.53 -14.86 -1.56
N GLY A 151 -7.46 -15.92 -2.37
CA GLY A 151 -8.59 -16.81 -2.62
C GLY A 151 -9.07 -17.49 -1.34
N TRP A 152 -8.14 -17.92 -0.47
CA TRP A 152 -8.48 -18.44 0.85
C TRP A 152 -9.17 -17.41 1.75
N LEU A 153 -8.67 -16.17 1.80
CA LEU A 153 -9.27 -15.08 2.59
C LEU A 153 -10.68 -14.75 2.11
N GLU A 154 -10.90 -14.63 0.81
CA GLU A 154 -12.24 -14.37 0.26
C GLU A 154 -13.22 -15.49 0.60
N ALA A 155 -12.79 -16.75 0.51
CA ALA A 155 -13.61 -17.89 0.91
C ALA A 155 -13.92 -17.87 2.42
N PHE A 156 -12.92 -17.55 3.25
CA PHE A 156 -13.07 -17.41 4.69
C PHE A 156 -14.09 -16.33 5.08
N TRP A 157 -14.01 -15.14 4.46
CA TRP A 157 -14.94 -14.04 4.73
C TRP A 157 -16.36 -14.34 4.27
N ARG A 158 -16.52 -14.96 3.09
CA ARG A 158 -17.84 -15.41 2.61
C ARG A 158 -18.47 -16.45 3.53
N GLY A 159 -17.67 -17.24 4.25
CA GLY A 159 -18.16 -18.21 5.22
C GLY A 159 -18.56 -17.62 6.58
N LEU A 160 -18.22 -16.36 6.85
CA LEU A 160 -18.56 -15.64 8.09
C LEU A 160 -19.80 -14.73 7.95
N ALA A 161 -20.29 -14.53 6.72
CA ALA A 161 -21.49 -13.77 6.38
C ALA A 161 -22.71 -14.68 6.21
#